data_AF-A0A968D1T9-F1
#
_entry.id   AF-A0A968D1T9-F1
#
_cell.length_a   1.000
_cell.length_b   1.000
_cell.length_c   1.000
_cell.angle_alpha   90.00
_cell.angle_beta   90.00
_cell.angle_gamma   90.00
#
_symmetry.space_group_name_H-M   'P 1'
#
loop_
_entity.id
_entity.type
_entity.pdbx_description
1 polymer ?
#
loop_
_entity_poly.entity_id
_entity_poly.type
_entity_poly.pdbx_seq_one_letter_code
_entity_poly.pdbx_strand_id
1 'polypeptide(L)'
;VLTNADLVLLKVADPIPGWIPLNSYDGNKPQYKEEISALGFNSGATGRTTRELRKGYGEPEILKNILPPKDRKELEAVKIPDISLPIYYLDGSLLPGFSGSPVVNRHGKLIGIGDGGLEKGASNVSWVIPAHHLDKLTASRMTSLPGDLSKASQSFSADMDVPTDYREVRYNEFVFVKTKTRTFEELLETTDDPEGLLWVLKIFEEFTVDYFPFEFDIYEDINYGLIITLPAGLDLIVDEEGTLMAAGDGYGDRGPYDILFHVGKVGETGIPVEPVEHFLNQLANAYLEELNSEDYDHYVEYQDFRTIEFYGNDKYVLRSAFNDFDNYQVDSHEINYITFLTNKDIYFLAAGTLDRFDDEFYQKFERSLNTDCRQQNLDPERDEVCFEVEEMLMILTSVHLTTFANPVQ
;
A
#
# COMPACT_ATOMS: atom_id res chain seq x y z
N VAL A 1 -17.88 -7.21 -30.17
CA VAL A 1 -16.61 -7.45 -29.44
C VAL A 1 -15.46 -6.79 -30.19
N LEU A 2 -14.55 -6.12 -29.50
CA LEU A 2 -13.31 -5.55 -30.03
C LEU A 2 -12.15 -6.12 -29.22
N THR A 3 -11.73 -7.32 -29.59
CA THR A 3 -10.78 -8.15 -28.82
C THR A 3 -9.44 -7.47 -28.55
N ASN A 4 -8.90 -6.73 -29.52
CA ASN A 4 -7.59 -6.11 -29.38
C ASN A 4 -7.56 -4.97 -28.34
N ALA A 5 -8.72 -4.47 -27.93
CA ALA A 5 -8.85 -3.43 -26.91
C ALA A 5 -9.63 -3.92 -25.69
N ASP A 6 -9.83 -5.24 -25.58
CA ASP A 6 -10.63 -5.89 -24.53
C ASP A 6 -12.02 -5.27 -24.27
N LEU A 7 -12.68 -4.80 -25.34
CA LEU A 7 -14.00 -4.19 -25.23
C LEU A 7 -15.12 -5.12 -25.69
N VAL A 8 -16.19 -5.18 -24.91
CA VAL A 8 -17.42 -5.90 -25.22
C VAL A 8 -18.60 -4.93 -25.19
N LEU A 9 -19.49 -5.05 -26.18
CA LEU A 9 -20.76 -4.31 -26.22
C LEU A 9 -21.90 -5.25 -25.87
N LEU A 10 -22.63 -4.93 -24.80
CA LEU A 10 -23.76 -5.71 -24.33
C LEU A 10 -25.08 -5.00 -24.66
N LYS A 11 -26.17 -5.78 -24.75
CA LYS A 11 -27.53 -5.26 -24.88
C LYS A 11 -28.28 -5.49 -23.57
N VAL A 12 -28.73 -4.39 -22.96
CA VAL A 12 -29.62 -4.45 -21.79
C VAL A 12 -31.02 -4.82 -22.28
N ALA A 13 -31.57 -5.93 -21.80
CA ALA A 13 -32.91 -6.41 -22.18
C ALA A 13 -34.01 -5.49 -21.63
N ASP A 14 -33.89 -5.11 -20.35
CA ASP A 14 -34.86 -4.32 -19.61
C ASP A 14 -34.19 -3.05 -19.05
N PRO A 15 -34.05 -1.97 -19.84
CA PRO A 15 -33.40 -0.75 -19.38
C PRO A 15 -34.26 -0.01 -18.34
N ILE A 16 -33.59 0.58 -17.35
CA ILE A 16 -34.24 1.37 -16.29
C ILE A 16 -34.90 2.61 -16.93
N PRO A 17 -36.19 2.91 -16.63
CA PRO A 17 -36.85 4.10 -17.14
C PRO A 17 -36.09 5.39 -16.78
N GLY A 18 -35.90 6.27 -17.77
CA GLY A 18 -35.23 7.56 -17.57
C GLY A 18 -33.70 7.50 -17.55
N TRP A 19 -33.08 6.37 -17.95
CA TRP A 19 -31.63 6.30 -18.13
C TRP A 19 -31.14 7.35 -19.14
N ILE A 20 -29.99 7.95 -18.84
CA ILE A 20 -29.37 9.00 -19.67
C ILE A 20 -28.12 8.40 -20.31
N PRO A 21 -28.11 8.19 -21.65
CA PRO A 21 -26.91 7.71 -22.34
C PRO A 21 -25.78 8.74 -22.34
N LEU A 22 -24.55 8.26 -22.21
CA LEU A 22 -23.37 9.02 -22.62
C LEU A 22 -23.30 9.01 -24.16
N ASN A 23 -23.61 10.15 -24.78
CA ASN A 23 -23.68 10.27 -26.24
C ASN A 23 -22.41 10.83 -26.88
N SER A 24 -21.41 11.21 -26.08
CA SER A 24 -20.14 11.71 -26.58
C SER A 24 -19.02 11.40 -25.60
N TYR A 25 -17.79 11.43 -26.11
CA TYR A 25 -16.57 11.29 -25.36
C TYR A 25 -15.60 12.42 -25.74
N ASP A 26 -14.58 12.65 -24.91
CA ASP A 26 -13.47 13.52 -25.25
C ASP A 26 -12.43 12.73 -26.02
N GLY A 27 -12.26 13.07 -27.30
CA GLY A 27 -11.26 12.42 -28.15
C GLY A 27 -9.83 12.90 -27.87
N ASN A 28 -9.67 13.96 -27.06
CA ASN A 28 -8.35 14.45 -26.70
C ASN A 28 -7.73 13.54 -25.65
N LYS A 29 -6.45 13.23 -25.86
CA LYS A 29 -5.62 12.57 -24.85
C LYS A 29 -5.51 13.50 -23.63
N PRO A 30 -5.83 13.02 -22.41
CA PRO A 30 -5.65 13.83 -21.20
C PRO A 30 -4.20 14.23 -21.02
N GLN A 31 -3.97 15.42 -20.45
CA GLN A 31 -2.63 15.91 -20.17
C GLN A 31 -2.02 15.20 -18.97
N TYR A 32 -0.68 15.13 -18.91
CA TYR A 32 0.01 14.64 -17.72
C TYR A 32 -0.46 15.38 -16.46
N LYS A 33 -0.71 14.63 -15.37
CA LYS A 33 -1.26 15.07 -14.09
C LYS A 33 -2.70 15.60 -14.12
N GLU A 34 -3.40 15.52 -15.26
CA GLU A 34 -4.82 15.85 -15.30
C GLU A 34 -5.61 14.92 -14.36
N GLU A 35 -6.52 15.51 -13.59
CA GLU A 35 -7.43 14.78 -12.70
C GLU A 35 -8.46 14.00 -13.51
N ILE A 36 -8.64 12.75 -13.11
CA ILE A 36 -9.53 11.81 -13.76
C ILE A 36 -10.29 11.01 -12.70
N SER A 37 -11.51 10.61 -13.03
CA SER A 37 -12.37 9.87 -12.10
C SER A 37 -12.89 8.62 -12.79
N ALA A 38 -12.78 7.47 -12.13
CA ALA A 38 -13.44 6.23 -12.55
C ALA A 38 -14.69 6.01 -11.70
N LEU A 39 -15.82 5.64 -12.33
CA LEU A 39 -17.05 5.34 -11.62
C LEU A 39 -17.37 3.84 -11.73
N GLY A 40 -17.30 3.13 -10.61
CA GLY A 40 -17.38 1.67 -10.60
C GLY A 40 -18.12 1.11 -9.40
N PHE A 41 -18.19 -0.21 -9.32
CA PHE A 41 -18.76 -0.93 -8.18
C PHE A 41 -17.63 -1.72 -7.52
N ASN A 42 -16.83 -1.00 -6.71
CA ASN A 42 -15.65 -1.57 -6.05
C ASN A 42 -15.99 -2.88 -5.33
N SER A 43 -15.27 -3.95 -5.64
CA SER A 43 -15.36 -5.25 -4.96
C SER A 43 -16.79 -5.81 -4.82
N GLY A 44 -17.66 -5.53 -5.80
CA GLY A 44 -19.04 -6.02 -5.79
C GLY A 44 -19.99 -5.26 -4.86
N ALA A 45 -19.60 -4.07 -4.40
CA ALA A 45 -20.47 -3.20 -3.62
C ALA A 45 -21.81 -2.96 -4.34
N THR A 46 -22.90 -2.84 -3.57
CA THR A 46 -24.23 -2.55 -4.11
C THR A 46 -24.38 -1.10 -4.58
N GLY A 47 -23.53 -0.21 -4.06
CA GLY A 47 -23.46 1.20 -4.43
C GLY A 47 -22.30 1.50 -5.40
N ARG A 48 -22.53 2.44 -6.32
CA ARG A 48 -21.49 2.96 -7.20
C ARG A 48 -20.60 3.92 -6.42
N THR A 49 -19.29 3.71 -6.47
CA THR A 49 -18.29 4.61 -5.89
C THR A 49 -17.48 5.30 -6.99
N THR A 50 -16.74 6.32 -6.59
CA THR A 50 -15.80 7.02 -7.46
C THR A 50 -14.38 6.74 -6.98
N ARG A 51 -13.46 6.53 -7.91
CA ARG A 51 -12.02 6.49 -7.67
C ARG A 51 -11.39 7.68 -8.38
N GLU A 52 -10.79 8.58 -7.61
CA GLU A 52 -10.04 9.71 -8.14
C GLU A 52 -8.59 9.28 -8.41
N LEU A 53 -8.11 9.57 -9.60
CA LEU A 53 -6.78 9.20 -10.11
C LEU A 53 -6.18 10.38 -10.88
N ARG A 54 -4.92 10.25 -11.28
CA ARG A 54 -4.26 11.24 -12.16
C ARG A 54 -3.77 10.57 -13.43
N LYS A 55 -3.71 11.34 -14.51
CA LYS A 55 -3.07 10.90 -15.74
C LYS A 55 -1.55 10.80 -15.53
N GLY A 56 -0.98 9.60 -15.59
CA GLY A 56 0.47 9.35 -15.48
C GLY A 56 1.24 9.77 -16.73
N TYR A 57 2.57 9.58 -16.73
CA TYR A 57 3.42 9.78 -17.91
C TYR A 57 3.92 8.44 -18.46
N GLY A 58 3.89 8.28 -19.78
CA GLY A 58 4.43 7.09 -20.45
C GLY A 58 4.83 7.41 -21.88
N GLU A 59 6.00 6.96 -22.31
CA GLU A 59 6.54 7.25 -23.64
C GLU A 59 7.27 6.05 -24.26
N PRO A 60 6.80 5.50 -25.40
CA PRO A 60 5.45 5.66 -25.93
C PRO A 60 4.41 5.05 -24.97
N GLU A 61 3.24 5.67 -24.91
CA GLU A 61 2.16 5.27 -24.03
C GLU A 61 1.35 4.10 -24.59
N ILE A 62 1.97 2.93 -24.51
CA ILE A 62 1.40 1.64 -24.90
C ILE A 62 1.52 0.68 -23.74
N LEU A 63 0.61 -0.30 -23.69
CA LEU A 63 0.54 -1.24 -22.58
C LEU A 63 1.89 -1.97 -22.36
N LYS A 64 2.54 -2.42 -23.44
CA LYS A 64 3.86 -3.07 -23.39
C LYS A 64 4.87 -2.33 -22.53
N ASN A 65 4.90 -1.01 -22.60
CA ASN A 65 5.96 -0.21 -21.97
C ASN A 65 5.69 0.13 -20.51
N ILE A 66 4.43 0.01 -20.07
CA ILE A 66 4.07 0.23 -18.67
C ILE A 66 4.09 -1.07 -17.86
N LEU A 67 4.04 -2.22 -18.52
CA LEU A 67 4.04 -3.53 -17.87
C LEU A 67 5.47 -3.97 -17.47
N PRO A 68 5.66 -4.48 -16.23
CA PRO A 68 6.84 -5.22 -15.82
C PRO A 68 7.11 -6.44 -16.71
N PRO A 69 8.37 -6.94 -16.78
CA PRO A 69 8.73 -8.03 -17.68
C PRO A 69 7.96 -9.34 -17.46
N LYS A 70 7.53 -9.63 -16.23
CA LYS A 70 6.77 -10.84 -15.86
C LYS A 70 5.36 -10.77 -16.46
N ASP A 71 4.60 -9.74 -16.12
CA ASP A 71 3.21 -9.55 -16.57
C ASP A 71 3.12 -9.37 -18.09
N ARG A 72 4.14 -8.72 -18.68
CA ARG A 72 4.25 -8.60 -20.14
C ARG A 72 4.26 -9.97 -20.82
N LYS A 73 5.01 -10.96 -20.29
CA LYS A 73 5.07 -12.29 -20.90
C LYS A 73 3.72 -13.01 -20.84
N GLU A 74 2.97 -12.84 -19.74
CA GLU A 74 1.64 -13.40 -19.59
C GLU A 74 0.67 -12.79 -20.61
N LEU A 75 0.64 -11.46 -20.72
CA LEU A 75 -0.23 -10.75 -21.65
C LEU A 75 0.15 -10.99 -23.13
N GLU A 76 1.45 -11.15 -23.43
CA GLU A 76 1.92 -11.58 -24.76
C GLU A 76 1.41 -12.99 -25.12
N ALA A 77 1.24 -13.87 -24.14
CA ALA A 77 0.73 -15.22 -24.36
C ALA A 77 -0.78 -15.21 -24.67
N VAL A 78 -1.55 -14.35 -24.00
CA VAL A 78 -3.01 -14.29 -24.15
C VAL A 78 -3.47 -13.38 -25.29
N LYS A 79 -2.66 -12.38 -25.67
CA LYS A 79 -2.91 -11.42 -26.78
C LYS A 79 -4.17 -10.57 -26.62
N ILE A 80 -4.68 -10.44 -25.39
CA ILE A 80 -5.87 -9.65 -25.04
C ILE A 80 -5.56 -8.89 -23.75
N PRO A 81 -5.61 -7.54 -23.75
CA PRO A 81 -5.65 -6.69 -24.95
C PRO A 81 -4.32 -6.80 -25.74
N ASP A 82 -4.26 -6.16 -26.91
CA ASP A 82 -3.00 -6.06 -27.65
C ASP A 82 -2.01 -5.21 -26.84
N ILE A 83 -0.86 -5.77 -26.45
CA ILE A 83 0.14 -5.04 -25.67
C ILE A 83 0.71 -3.81 -26.43
N SER A 84 0.55 -3.74 -27.75
CA SER A 84 0.96 -2.59 -28.56
C SER A 84 -0.12 -1.50 -28.63
N LEU A 85 -1.27 -1.70 -27.98
CA LEU A 85 -2.40 -0.79 -27.99
C LEU A 85 -2.03 0.53 -27.28
N PRO A 86 -2.34 1.69 -27.89
CA PRO A 86 -2.31 2.96 -27.20
C PRO A 86 -3.32 2.99 -26.05
N ILE A 87 -2.87 3.41 -24.88
CA ILE A 87 -3.66 3.47 -23.65
C ILE A 87 -3.53 4.86 -23.02
N TYR A 88 -4.35 5.13 -22.00
CA TYR A 88 -4.02 6.16 -21.02
C TYR A 88 -3.56 5.47 -19.73
N TYR A 89 -2.29 5.65 -19.38
CA TYR A 89 -1.68 5.25 -18.12
C TYR A 89 -2.18 6.18 -17.00
N LEU A 90 -2.59 5.57 -15.88
CA LEU A 90 -3.03 6.26 -14.69
C LEU A 90 -2.00 6.10 -13.59
N ASP A 91 -1.74 7.20 -12.90
CA ASP A 91 -0.99 7.24 -11.65
C ASP A 91 -1.95 6.87 -10.51
N GLY A 92 -1.79 5.65 -10.00
CA GLY A 92 -2.63 5.02 -8.99
C GLY A 92 -3.41 3.79 -9.50
N SER A 93 -4.00 3.05 -8.56
CA SER A 93 -4.64 1.77 -8.85
C SER A 93 -6.14 1.83 -9.12
N LEU A 94 -6.55 1.24 -10.24
CA LEU A 94 -7.90 0.77 -10.50
C LEU A 94 -8.11 -0.54 -9.73
N LEU A 95 -8.86 -0.45 -8.64
CA LEU A 95 -9.20 -1.58 -7.78
C LEU A 95 -10.18 -2.54 -8.49
N PRO A 96 -10.27 -3.81 -8.02
CA PRO A 96 -11.30 -4.74 -8.51
C PRO A 96 -12.70 -4.13 -8.46
N GLY A 97 -13.51 -4.38 -9.50
CA GLY A 97 -14.81 -3.74 -9.68
C GLY A 97 -14.78 -2.39 -10.42
N PHE A 98 -13.60 -1.87 -10.76
CA PHE A 98 -13.45 -0.75 -11.69
C PHE A 98 -13.18 -1.16 -13.16
N SER A 99 -12.97 -2.45 -13.46
CA SER A 99 -12.90 -2.91 -14.85
C SER A 99 -14.25 -2.70 -15.56
N GLY A 100 -14.20 -2.19 -16.79
CA GLY A 100 -15.37 -1.74 -17.56
C GLY A 100 -15.94 -0.38 -17.12
N SER A 101 -15.39 0.27 -16.09
CA SER A 101 -15.91 1.55 -15.59
C SER A 101 -15.74 2.68 -16.61
N PRO A 102 -16.71 3.59 -16.72
CA PRO A 102 -16.46 4.86 -17.40
C PRO A 102 -15.40 5.66 -16.63
N VAL A 103 -14.38 6.11 -17.35
CA VAL A 103 -13.37 7.06 -16.84
C VAL A 103 -13.64 8.42 -17.46
N VAL A 104 -13.77 9.43 -16.62
CA VAL A 104 -14.12 10.80 -17.01
C VAL A 104 -13.01 11.78 -16.64
N ASN A 105 -12.92 12.90 -17.36
CA ASN A 105 -12.09 14.03 -16.95
C ASN A 105 -12.80 14.87 -15.87
N ARG A 106 -12.13 15.91 -15.35
CA ARG A 106 -12.67 16.88 -14.39
C ARG A 106 -13.99 17.58 -14.77
N HIS A 107 -14.40 17.51 -16.04
CA HIS A 107 -15.68 18.05 -16.52
C HIS A 107 -16.78 16.99 -16.61
N GLY A 108 -16.53 15.75 -16.14
CA GLY A 108 -17.45 14.63 -16.22
C GLY A 108 -17.60 14.06 -17.64
N LYS A 109 -16.70 14.39 -18.57
CA LYS A 109 -16.75 13.90 -19.95
C LYS A 109 -15.96 12.61 -20.07
N LEU A 110 -16.57 11.57 -20.66
CA LEU A 110 -15.96 10.26 -20.86
C LEU A 110 -14.67 10.40 -21.68
N ILE A 111 -13.55 9.89 -21.17
CA ILE A 111 -12.26 9.85 -21.87
C ILE A 111 -11.87 8.44 -22.25
N GLY A 112 -12.40 7.43 -21.55
CA GLY A 112 -12.13 6.03 -21.84
C GLY A 112 -12.84 5.08 -20.90
N ILE A 113 -12.49 3.79 -21.03
CA ILE A 113 -13.02 2.69 -20.23
C ILE A 113 -11.88 2.13 -19.40
N GLY A 114 -12.07 2.03 -18.08
CA GLY A 114 -11.12 1.36 -17.19
C GLY A 114 -11.04 -0.10 -17.58
N ASP A 115 -9.83 -0.59 -17.86
CA ASP A 115 -9.66 -1.89 -18.48
C ASP A 115 -8.96 -2.85 -17.53
N GLY A 116 -7.83 -2.40 -16.98
CA GLY A 116 -7.14 -3.15 -15.95
C GLY A 116 -6.19 -2.30 -15.13
N GLY A 117 -5.83 -2.90 -14.00
CA GLY A 117 -4.61 -2.61 -13.26
C GLY A 117 -3.83 -3.91 -13.11
N LEU A 118 -2.54 -3.82 -12.90
CA LEU A 118 -1.72 -4.98 -12.61
C LEU A 118 -1.92 -5.44 -11.16
N GLU A 119 -1.73 -6.75 -10.96
CA GLU A 119 -1.72 -7.38 -9.64
C GLU A 119 -2.95 -7.05 -8.76
N LYS A 120 -4.15 -6.96 -9.34
CA LYS A 120 -5.39 -6.62 -8.59
C LYS A 120 -5.38 -5.18 -8.03
N GLY A 121 -4.64 -4.27 -8.66
CA GLY A 121 -4.41 -2.92 -8.16
C GLY A 121 -3.21 -2.81 -7.21
N ALA A 122 -2.43 -3.88 -7.03
CA ALA A 122 -1.24 -3.85 -6.17
C ALA A 122 -0.04 -3.17 -6.82
N SER A 123 0.06 -3.24 -8.14
CA SER A 123 0.96 -2.39 -8.91
C SER A 123 0.19 -1.11 -9.25
N ASN A 124 0.79 0.07 -9.03
CA ASN A 124 0.23 1.37 -9.42
C ASN A 124 0.17 1.58 -10.95
N VAL A 125 0.30 0.49 -11.70
CA VAL A 125 0.13 0.43 -13.15
C VAL A 125 -1.33 0.13 -13.46
N SER A 126 -2.10 1.19 -13.71
CA SER A 126 -3.45 1.09 -14.24
C SER A 126 -3.58 1.75 -15.59
N TRP A 127 -4.45 1.22 -16.43
CA TRP A 127 -4.67 1.75 -17.77
C TRP A 127 -6.14 1.84 -18.15
N VAL A 128 -6.37 2.78 -19.06
CA VAL A 128 -7.67 3.08 -19.63
C VAL A 128 -7.58 2.90 -21.13
N ILE A 129 -8.59 2.23 -21.68
CA ILE A 129 -8.77 2.13 -23.13
C ILE A 129 -9.40 3.43 -23.61
N PRO A 130 -8.73 4.18 -24.51
CA PRO A 130 -9.25 5.47 -24.98
C PRO A 130 -10.65 5.34 -25.60
N ALA A 131 -11.55 6.27 -25.30
CA ALA A 131 -12.95 6.19 -25.71
C ALA A 131 -13.16 6.19 -27.23
N HIS A 132 -12.19 6.64 -28.02
CA HIS A 132 -12.24 6.56 -29.48
C HIS A 132 -12.25 5.11 -30.02
N HIS A 133 -11.91 4.11 -29.18
CA HIS A 133 -12.09 2.70 -29.52
C HIS A 133 -13.58 2.26 -29.51
N LEU A 134 -14.48 3.01 -28.86
CA LEU A 134 -15.91 2.72 -28.84
C LEU A 134 -16.55 2.81 -30.23
N ASP A 135 -16.04 3.68 -31.10
CA ASP A 135 -16.50 3.78 -32.49
C ASP A 135 -16.17 2.51 -33.28
N LYS A 136 -15.01 1.91 -33.02
CA LYS A 136 -14.62 0.62 -33.62
C LYS A 136 -15.41 -0.54 -33.03
N LEU A 137 -15.71 -0.49 -31.73
CA LEU A 137 -16.51 -1.50 -31.04
C LEU A 137 -17.94 -1.54 -31.60
N THR A 138 -18.58 -0.39 -31.78
CA THR A 138 -19.94 -0.29 -32.33
C THR A 138 -20.01 -0.72 -33.79
N ALA A 139 -18.94 -0.49 -34.57
CA ALA A 139 -18.82 -0.98 -35.94
C ALA A 139 -18.42 -2.47 -36.07
N SER A 140 -18.00 -3.10 -34.97
CA SER A 140 -17.51 -4.49 -34.99
C SER A 140 -18.64 -5.48 -35.31
N ARG A 141 -18.33 -6.45 -36.17
CA ARG A 141 -19.24 -7.56 -36.53
C ARG A 141 -18.98 -8.82 -35.71
N MET A 142 -18.01 -8.79 -34.80
CA MET A 142 -17.66 -9.95 -33.97
C MET A 142 -18.67 -10.08 -32.83
N THR A 143 -19.40 -11.20 -32.82
CA THR A 143 -20.47 -11.50 -31.87
C THR A 143 -20.12 -12.58 -30.85
N SER A 144 -18.98 -13.26 -31.01
CA SER A 144 -18.47 -14.27 -30.08
C SER A 144 -17.27 -13.74 -29.29
N LEU A 145 -17.18 -14.11 -28.01
CA LEU A 145 -15.97 -13.90 -27.22
C LEU A 145 -14.85 -14.84 -27.72
N PRO A 146 -13.57 -14.43 -27.65
CA PRO A 146 -12.43 -15.31 -27.91
C PRO A 146 -12.43 -16.51 -26.96
N GLY A 147 -12.12 -17.70 -27.45
CA GLY A 147 -12.12 -18.92 -26.64
C GLY A 147 -11.09 -18.90 -25.49
N ASP A 148 -10.02 -18.11 -25.63
CA ASP A 148 -8.95 -17.98 -24.63
C ASP A 148 -9.18 -16.84 -23.60
N LEU A 149 -10.33 -16.15 -23.63
CA LEU A 149 -10.61 -15.03 -22.71
C LEU A 149 -10.54 -15.46 -21.23
N SER A 150 -10.94 -16.69 -20.93
CA SER A 150 -10.86 -17.29 -19.58
C SER A 150 -9.44 -17.48 -19.04
N LYS A 151 -8.42 -17.47 -19.91
CA LYS A 151 -7.01 -17.48 -19.51
C LYS A 151 -6.47 -16.07 -19.29
N ALA A 152 -7.08 -15.07 -19.93
CA ALA A 152 -6.71 -13.66 -19.77
C ALA A 152 -7.14 -13.12 -18.41
N SER A 153 -8.35 -13.49 -17.98
CA SER A 153 -8.96 -12.97 -16.75
C SER A 153 -8.20 -13.31 -15.47
N GLN A 154 -7.32 -14.32 -15.48
CA GLN A 154 -6.44 -14.65 -14.34
C GLN A 154 -5.32 -13.61 -14.12
N SER A 155 -4.91 -12.88 -15.17
CA SER A 155 -3.87 -11.84 -15.09
C SER A 155 -4.45 -10.43 -14.89
N PHE A 156 -5.78 -10.27 -14.85
CA PHE A 156 -6.46 -8.98 -14.66
C PHE A 156 -7.22 -8.91 -13.33
N SER A 157 -7.39 -7.68 -12.82
CA SER A 157 -8.26 -7.36 -11.66
C SER A 157 -9.76 -7.62 -11.89
N ALA A 158 -10.16 -8.16 -13.05
CA ALA A 158 -11.54 -8.16 -13.54
C ALA A 158 -12.37 -9.36 -13.04
N ASP A 159 -11.74 -10.50 -12.77
CA ASP A 159 -12.41 -11.66 -12.16
C ASP A 159 -11.71 -12.01 -10.86
N MET A 160 -12.36 -11.69 -9.74
CA MET A 160 -12.25 -12.50 -8.53
C MET A 160 -13.62 -12.53 -7.84
N ASP A 161 -13.98 -13.72 -7.37
CA ASP A 161 -14.85 -13.85 -6.21
C ASP A 161 -14.40 -12.83 -5.15
N VAL A 162 -15.35 -12.13 -4.53
CA VAL A 162 -15.08 -11.25 -3.38
C VAL A 162 -14.06 -11.97 -2.49
N PRO A 163 -12.91 -11.36 -2.13
CA PRO A 163 -11.93 -12.01 -1.28
C PRO A 163 -12.69 -12.64 -0.12
N THR A 164 -12.53 -13.95 0.10
CA THR A 164 -13.22 -14.63 1.20
C THR A 164 -12.90 -14.02 2.56
N ASP A 165 -11.86 -13.16 2.60
CA ASP A 165 -11.37 -12.39 3.74
C ASP A 165 -11.41 -10.87 3.46
N TYR A 166 -12.50 -10.35 2.88
CA TYR A 166 -12.70 -8.90 2.77
C TYR A 166 -12.83 -8.28 4.18
N ARG A 167 -11.85 -7.45 4.55
CA ARG A 167 -11.83 -6.69 5.81
C ARG A 167 -11.71 -5.21 5.49
N GLU A 168 -12.71 -4.44 5.93
CA GLU A 168 -12.75 -2.98 5.82
C GLU A 168 -12.67 -2.38 7.22
N VAL A 169 -11.78 -1.41 7.40
CA VAL A 169 -11.61 -0.66 8.65
C VAL A 169 -11.81 0.82 8.34
N ARG A 170 -12.78 1.43 9.03
CA ARG A 170 -13.09 2.85 8.88
C ARG A 170 -12.49 3.62 10.04
N TYR A 171 -11.71 4.64 9.72
CA TYR A 171 -11.06 5.49 10.70
C TYR A 171 -11.13 6.94 10.24
N ASN A 172 -11.96 7.76 10.89
CA ASN A 172 -12.27 9.12 10.45
C ASN A 172 -12.73 9.16 8.97
N GLU A 173 -12.08 9.96 8.12
CA GLU A 173 -12.29 10.00 6.66
C GLU A 173 -11.57 8.88 5.87
N PHE A 174 -10.80 8.02 6.52
CA PHE A 174 -10.04 6.94 5.88
C PHE A 174 -10.84 5.64 5.86
N VAL A 175 -10.67 4.88 4.78
CA VAL A 175 -11.29 3.57 4.61
C VAL A 175 -10.24 2.61 4.09
N PHE A 176 -9.67 1.86 5.03
CA PHE A 176 -8.64 0.86 4.77
C PHE A 176 -9.29 -0.47 4.41
N VAL A 177 -8.89 -1.05 3.28
CA VAL A 177 -9.36 -2.36 2.84
C VAL A 177 -8.15 -3.29 2.73
N LYS A 178 -8.20 -4.45 3.37
CA LYS A 178 -7.20 -5.50 3.14
C LYS A 178 -7.29 -5.94 1.67
N THR A 179 -6.24 -5.67 0.89
CA THR A 179 -6.23 -5.97 -0.54
C THR A 179 -5.49 -7.26 -0.87
N LYS A 180 -4.46 -7.61 -0.09
CA LYS A 180 -3.60 -8.77 -0.36
C LYS A 180 -2.75 -9.13 0.88
N THR A 181 -2.14 -10.31 0.80
CA THR A 181 -1.03 -10.76 1.64
C THR A 181 0.19 -10.95 0.73
N ARG A 182 1.38 -10.58 1.20
CA ARG A 182 2.64 -10.70 0.46
C ARG A 182 3.76 -11.17 1.38
N THR A 183 4.68 -11.94 0.82
CA THR A 183 5.93 -12.27 1.50
C THR A 183 6.91 -11.10 1.46
N PHE A 184 7.88 -11.08 2.37
CA PHE A 184 8.98 -10.12 2.35
C PHE A 184 9.76 -10.19 1.03
N GLU A 185 9.97 -11.39 0.47
CA GLU A 185 10.61 -11.57 -0.84
C GLU A 185 9.87 -10.80 -1.94
N GLU A 186 8.55 -10.96 -2.03
CA GLU A 186 7.71 -10.25 -3.01
C GLU A 186 7.72 -8.72 -2.77
N LEU A 187 7.71 -8.29 -1.51
CA LEU A 187 7.76 -6.87 -1.14
C LEU A 187 9.11 -6.24 -1.49
N LEU A 188 10.21 -6.94 -1.27
CA LEU A 188 11.56 -6.48 -1.63
C LEU A 188 11.72 -6.33 -3.15
N GLU A 189 11.07 -7.19 -3.94
CA GLU A 189 11.06 -7.08 -5.41
C GLU A 189 10.23 -5.89 -5.93
N THR A 190 9.26 -5.41 -5.15
CA THR A 190 8.25 -4.42 -5.59
C THR A 190 8.34 -3.07 -4.89
N THR A 191 9.08 -2.95 -3.79
CA THR A 191 9.32 -1.69 -3.08
C THR A 191 10.24 -0.76 -3.88
N ASP A 192 9.99 0.55 -3.75
CA ASP A 192 10.86 1.58 -4.33
C ASP A 192 12.07 1.91 -3.44
N ASP A 193 12.08 1.42 -2.18
CA ASP A 193 13.19 1.55 -1.23
C ASP A 193 13.69 0.17 -0.73
N PRO A 194 14.32 -0.64 -1.60
CA PRO A 194 14.86 -1.93 -1.20
C PRO A 194 16.04 -1.78 -0.24
N GLU A 195 16.79 -0.68 -0.32
CA GLU A 195 17.94 -0.44 0.56
C GLU A 195 17.49 -0.12 1.99
N GLY A 196 16.50 0.76 2.16
CA GLY A 196 15.95 1.07 3.48
C GLY A 196 15.19 -0.11 4.10
N LEU A 197 14.48 -0.91 3.27
CA LEU A 197 13.83 -2.13 3.76
C LEU A 197 14.86 -3.13 4.32
N LEU A 198 15.98 -3.33 3.62
CA LEU A 198 17.08 -4.16 4.12
C LEU A 198 17.83 -3.51 5.29
N TRP A 199 17.81 -2.18 5.39
CA TRP A 199 18.43 -1.44 6.49
C TRP A 199 17.74 -1.70 7.83
N VAL A 200 16.41 -1.86 7.85
CA VAL A 200 15.65 -2.22 9.05
C VAL A 200 16.16 -3.52 9.67
N LEU A 201 16.51 -4.50 8.83
CA LEU A 201 17.03 -5.79 9.28
C LEU A 201 18.36 -5.67 10.03
N LYS A 202 19.08 -4.54 9.90
CA LYS A 202 20.36 -4.33 10.59
C LYS A 202 20.21 -4.12 12.09
N ILE A 203 19.02 -3.77 12.58
CA ILE A 203 18.77 -3.58 14.02
C ILE A 203 19.12 -4.86 14.79
N PHE A 204 18.88 -6.04 14.17
CA PHE A 204 19.17 -7.34 14.75
C PHE A 204 20.21 -8.14 13.94
N GLU A 205 21.22 -7.46 13.34
CA GLU A 205 22.21 -8.12 12.46
C GLU A 205 23.08 -9.19 13.16
N GLU A 206 23.12 -9.17 14.49
CA GLU A 206 23.77 -10.19 15.32
C GLU A 206 23.01 -11.54 15.30
N PHE A 207 21.81 -11.61 14.72
CA PHE A 207 21.05 -12.84 14.54
C PHE A 207 20.94 -13.19 13.06
N THR A 208 21.04 -14.48 12.73
CA THR A 208 20.76 -14.94 11.36
C THR A 208 19.34 -15.46 11.26
N VAL A 209 18.46 -14.67 10.65
CA VAL A 209 17.04 -14.95 10.47
C VAL A 209 16.73 -15.19 8.99
N ASP A 210 15.81 -16.11 8.70
CA ASP A 210 15.24 -16.25 7.35
C ASP A 210 13.97 -15.40 7.26
N TYR A 211 14.13 -14.15 6.82
CA TYR A 211 13.04 -13.18 6.74
C TYR A 211 12.25 -13.26 5.44
N PHE A 212 12.74 -13.97 4.41
CA PHE A 212 12.01 -14.09 3.13
C PHE A 212 10.59 -14.67 3.26
N PRO A 213 10.34 -15.66 4.12
CA PRO A 213 9.01 -16.22 4.33
C PRO A 213 8.07 -15.35 5.17
N PHE A 214 8.54 -14.23 5.76
CA PHE A 214 7.67 -13.36 6.54
C PHE A 214 6.53 -12.86 5.66
N GLU A 215 5.30 -13.00 6.12
CA GLU A 215 4.10 -12.60 5.41
C GLU A 215 3.50 -11.34 6.03
N PHE A 216 2.99 -10.47 5.18
CA PHE A 216 2.38 -9.21 5.57
C PHE A 216 1.04 -9.00 4.88
N ASP A 217 0.05 -8.60 5.66
CA ASP A 217 -1.24 -8.15 5.17
C ASP A 217 -1.16 -6.66 4.80
N ILE A 218 -1.63 -6.33 3.60
CA ILE A 218 -1.58 -4.97 3.05
C ILE A 218 -2.99 -4.39 2.99
N TYR A 219 -3.14 -3.24 3.63
CA TYR A 219 -4.36 -2.45 3.69
C TYR A 219 -4.18 -1.17 2.90
N GLU A 220 -5.08 -0.90 1.96
CA GLU A 220 -5.04 0.30 1.13
C GLU A 220 -6.20 1.22 1.46
N ASP A 221 -5.89 2.50 1.68
CA ASP A 221 -6.90 3.53 1.81
C ASP A 221 -7.37 4.01 0.43
N ILE A 222 -8.68 3.93 0.21
CA ILE A 222 -9.29 4.24 -1.08
C ILE A 222 -9.36 5.75 -1.40
N ASN A 223 -9.14 6.61 -0.40
CA ASN A 223 -9.36 8.06 -0.51
C ASN A 223 -8.05 8.83 -0.79
N TYR A 224 -7.01 8.55 -0.02
CA TYR A 224 -5.71 9.23 -0.02
C TYR A 224 -4.58 8.34 -0.55
N GLY A 225 -4.82 7.05 -0.72
CA GLY A 225 -3.82 6.10 -1.22
C GLY A 225 -2.71 5.82 -0.20
N LEU A 226 -3.04 5.85 1.08
CA LEU A 226 -2.17 5.35 2.15
C LEU A 226 -2.15 3.82 2.10
N ILE A 227 -0.99 3.24 2.41
CA ILE A 227 -0.77 1.81 2.53
C ILE A 227 -0.35 1.55 3.97
N ILE A 228 -1.15 0.76 4.69
CA ILE A 228 -0.78 0.17 5.97
C ILE A 228 -0.34 -1.27 5.70
N THR A 229 0.78 -1.65 6.27
CA THR A 229 1.25 -3.03 6.27
C THR A 229 1.19 -3.55 7.70
N LEU A 230 0.75 -4.80 7.89
CA LEU A 230 0.73 -5.53 9.16
C LEU A 230 1.37 -6.92 8.98
N PRO A 231 2.04 -7.51 9.99
CA PRO A 231 2.36 -8.93 9.98
C PRO A 231 1.09 -9.76 9.73
N ALA A 232 1.19 -10.77 8.87
CA ALA A 232 0.04 -11.58 8.49
C ALA A 232 -0.56 -12.30 9.70
N GLY A 233 -1.89 -12.24 9.83
CA GLY A 233 -2.61 -12.82 10.96
C GLY A 233 -3.01 -11.81 12.03
N LEU A 234 -2.44 -10.60 12.01
CA LEU A 234 -2.96 -9.48 12.81
C LEU A 234 -4.18 -8.83 12.16
N ASP A 235 -5.05 -8.28 12.98
CA ASP A 235 -6.20 -7.49 12.57
C ASP A 235 -5.90 -6.00 12.69
N LEU A 236 -6.17 -5.25 11.62
CA LEU A 236 -6.29 -3.79 11.72
C LEU A 236 -7.65 -3.47 12.37
N ILE A 237 -7.65 -2.77 13.50
CA ILE A 237 -8.88 -2.40 14.22
C ILE A 237 -8.86 -0.94 14.66
N VAL A 238 -10.04 -0.41 14.97
CA VAL A 238 -10.17 0.78 15.81
C VAL A 238 -10.65 0.30 17.17
N ASP A 239 -9.87 0.59 18.21
CA ASP A 239 -10.17 0.14 19.58
C ASP A 239 -11.36 0.91 20.20
N GLU A 240 -11.62 0.65 21.49
CA GLU A 240 -12.71 1.32 22.22
C GLU A 240 -12.45 2.81 22.49
N GLU A 241 -11.18 3.24 22.45
CA GLU A 241 -10.76 4.63 22.67
C GLU A 241 -10.75 5.45 21.36
N GLY A 242 -10.89 4.77 20.22
CA GLY A 242 -10.87 5.39 18.91
C GLY A 242 -9.47 5.47 18.32
N THR A 243 -8.54 4.62 18.72
CA THR A 243 -7.18 4.49 18.20
C THR A 243 -7.14 3.43 17.12
N LEU A 244 -6.50 3.74 15.98
CA LEU A 244 -6.27 2.77 14.91
C LEU A 244 -5.00 1.97 15.25
N MET A 245 -5.09 0.64 15.31
CA MET A 245 -3.99 -0.21 15.76
C MET A 245 -4.03 -1.61 15.15
N ALA A 246 -2.91 -2.33 15.23
CA ALA A 246 -2.87 -3.76 15.02
C ALA A 246 -3.32 -4.51 16.29
N ALA A 247 -4.09 -5.58 16.12
CA ALA A 247 -4.54 -6.44 17.21
C ALA A 247 -4.31 -7.91 16.88
N GLY A 248 -3.85 -8.67 17.88
CA GLY A 248 -3.57 -10.09 17.77
C GLY A 248 -2.93 -10.61 19.05
N ASP A 249 -2.62 -11.91 19.10
CA ASP A 249 -1.91 -12.49 20.23
C ASP A 249 -0.51 -11.87 20.34
N GLY A 250 -0.17 -11.29 21.49
CA GLY A 250 1.12 -10.62 21.71
C GLY A 250 1.16 -9.14 21.31
N TYR A 251 0.05 -8.57 20.83
CA TYR A 251 -0.05 -7.17 20.42
C TYR A 251 -1.09 -6.38 21.24
N GLY A 252 -0.92 -5.06 21.39
CA GLY A 252 -1.83 -4.17 22.11
C GLY A 252 -1.46 -3.99 23.59
N ASP A 253 -2.34 -3.34 24.37
CA ASP A 253 -2.22 -3.01 25.81
C ASP A 253 -1.77 -4.13 26.77
N ARG A 254 -1.69 -5.38 26.30
CA ARG A 254 -1.31 -6.55 27.10
C ARG A 254 -0.14 -7.34 26.52
N GLY A 255 0.39 -6.92 25.38
CA GLY A 255 1.52 -7.54 24.70
C GLY A 255 2.80 -6.72 24.91
N PRO A 256 3.98 -7.32 24.68
CA PRO A 256 5.26 -6.60 24.65
C PRO A 256 5.47 -5.81 23.34
N TYR A 257 4.47 -5.80 22.45
CA TYR A 257 4.56 -5.25 21.11
C TYR A 257 3.33 -4.44 20.76
N ASP A 258 3.55 -3.33 20.07
CA ASP A 258 2.47 -2.49 19.55
C ASP A 258 2.75 -2.01 18.14
N ILE A 259 1.68 -1.89 17.34
CA ILE A 259 1.69 -1.14 16.09
C ILE A 259 0.49 -0.20 16.11
N LEU A 260 0.77 1.10 16.25
CA LEU A 260 -0.21 2.16 16.39
C LEU A 260 -0.19 3.08 15.17
N PHE A 261 -1.36 3.60 14.82
CA PHE A 261 -1.54 4.52 13.72
C PHE A 261 -2.27 5.77 14.18
N HIS A 262 -1.74 6.92 13.80
CA HIS A 262 -2.35 8.21 14.08
C HIS A 262 -2.45 9.04 12.81
N VAL A 263 -3.55 9.79 12.68
CA VAL A 263 -3.74 10.70 11.55
C VAL A 263 -4.23 12.05 12.03
N GLY A 264 -3.67 13.11 11.45
CA GLY A 264 -4.02 14.48 11.78
C GLY A 264 -3.95 15.40 10.57
N LYS A 265 -4.59 16.56 10.67
CA LYS A 265 -4.45 17.59 9.64
C LYS A 265 -3.20 18.39 9.90
N VAL A 266 -2.46 18.68 8.85
CA VAL A 266 -1.21 19.44 8.96
C VAL A 266 -1.46 20.80 9.64
N GLY A 267 -2.58 21.47 9.32
CA GLY A 267 -2.94 22.76 9.91
C GLY A 267 -3.25 22.73 11.42
N GLU A 268 -3.50 21.56 12.00
CA GLU A 268 -3.80 21.40 13.44
C GLU A 268 -2.53 21.30 14.30
N THR A 269 -1.40 20.93 13.69
CA THR A 269 -0.09 20.79 14.37
C THR A 269 0.48 22.11 14.88
N GLY A 270 0.09 23.24 14.28
CA GLY A 270 0.73 24.54 14.51
C GLY A 270 2.15 24.67 13.91
N ILE A 271 2.65 23.63 13.23
CA ILE A 271 3.96 23.62 12.58
C ILE A 271 3.80 24.10 11.12
N PRO A 272 4.63 25.05 10.64
CA PRO A 272 4.65 25.41 9.23
C PRO A 272 5.03 24.22 8.35
N VAL A 273 4.18 23.91 7.37
CA VAL A 273 4.37 22.77 6.44
C VAL A 273 5.60 22.94 5.56
N GLU A 274 5.93 24.18 5.21
CA GLU A 274 6.99 24.48 4.25
C GLU A 274 8.20 25.09 4.96
N PRO A 275 9.42 24.56 4.76
CA PRO A 275 9.76 23.37 3.94
C PRO A 275 9.27 22.04 4.55
N VAL A 276 8.80 21.10 3.72
CA VAL A 276 8.23 19.82 4.20
C VAL A 276 9.22 18.99 5.00
N GLU A 277 10.50 19.02 4.63
CA GLU A 277 11.54 18.34 5.38
C GLU A 277 11.65 18.91 6.80
N HIS A 278 11.48 20.23 6.96
CA HIS A 278 11.49 20.86 8.27
C HIS A 278 10.24 20.47 9.08
N PHE A 279 9.07 20.44 8.46
CA PHE A 279 7.83 19.97 9.09
C PHE A 279 7.96 18.54 9.63
N LEU A 280 8.39 17.60 8.79
CA LEU A 280 8.58 16.21 9.19
C LEU A 280 9.63 16.05 10.29
N ASN A 281 10.74 16.78 10.21
CA ASN A 281 11.74 16.79 11.27
C ASN A 281 11.20 17.31 12.60
N GLN A 282 10.33 18.33 12.57
CA GLN A 282 9.68 18.81 13.79
C GLN A 282 8.70 17.79 14.36
N LEU A 283 7.95 17.06 13.54
CA LEU A 283 7.09 15.97 14.00
C LEU A 283 7.90 14.86 14.68
N ALA A 284 9.00 14.43 14.07
CA ALA A 284 9.89 13.42 14.66
C ALA A 284 10.52 13.89 15.99
N ASN A 285 10.89 15.18 16.06
CA ASN A 285 11.43 15.75 17.31
C ASN A 285 10.35 15.87 18.38
N ALA A 286 9.13 16.29 18.03
CA ALA A 286 8.00 16.35 18.95
C ALA A 286 7.64 14.96 19.50
N TYR A 287 7.70 13.93 18.65
CA TYR A 287 7.53 12.54 19.07
C TYR A 287 8.62 12.11 20.06
N LEU A 288 9.90 12.44 19.80
CA LEU A 288 10.98 12.17 20.75
C LEU A 288 10.84 12.96 22.06
N GLU A 289 10.32 14.19 22.01
CA GLU A 289 10.00 14.98 23.21
C GLU A 289 8.85 14.35 24.01
N GLU A 290 7.86 13.77 23.34
CA GLU A 290 6.76 13.04 23.97
C GLU A 290 7.24 11.76 24.66
N LEU A 291 8.10 10.98 23.98
CA LEU A 291 8.76 9.81 24.58
C LEU A 291 9.61 10.17 25.81
N ASN A 292 10.13 11.40 25.88
CA ASN A 292 10.93 11.91 27.00
C ASN A 292 10.13 12.85 27.91
N SER A 293 8.80 12.72 27.94
CA SER A 293 7.95 13.66 28.69
C SER A 293 7.97 13.41 30.20
N GLU A 294 8.29 12.20 30.64
CA GLU A 294 8.48 11.86 32.06
C GLU A 294 9.94 12.03 32.48
N ASP A 295 10.18 12.39 33.75
CA ASP A 295 11.50 12.76 34.26
C ASP A 295 12.56 11.62 34.21
N TYR A 296 12.11 10.38 34.06
CA TYR A 296 12.94 9.17 34.05
C TYR A 296 13.11 8.56 32.66
N ASP A 297 12.44 9.08 31.62
CA ASP A 297 12.53 8.54 30.26
C ASP A 297 13.69 9.22 29.51
N HIS A 298 14.58 8.42 28.91
CA HIS A 298 15.81 8.90 28.26
C HIS A 298 16.02 8.21 26.90
N TYR A 299 15.06 8.43 25.99
CA TYR A 299 15.13 7.99 24.61
C TYR A 299 16.15 8.78 23.79
N VAL A 300 16.92 8.05 22.99
CA VAL A 300 17.87 8.57 22.01
C VAL A 300 17.52 8.06 20.62
N GLU A 301 17.76 8.91 19.62
CA GLU A 301 17.53 8.56 18.22
C GLU A 301 18.73 7.83 17.61
N TYR A 302 18.46 6.78 16.83
CA TYR A 302 19.44 6.21 15.92
C TYR A 302 19.63 7.16 14.74
N GLN A 303 20.66 7.99 14.76
CA GLN A 303 20.85 9.05 13.76
C GLN A 303 20.89 8.54 12.31
N ASP A 304 21.37 7.31 12.10
CA ASP A 304 21.45 6.69 10.77
C ASP A 304 20.09 6.24 10.22
N PHE A 305 19.04 6.24 11.05
CA PHE A 305 17.68 5.82 10.66
C PHE A 305 16.78 6.98 10.24
N ARG A 306 17.20 8.24 10.47
CA ARG A 306 16.39 9.39 10.04
C ARG A 306 16.55 9.63 8.54
N THR A 307 15.58 9.14 7.77
CA THR A 307 15.52 9.36 6.31
C THR A 307 14.28 10.13 5.93
N ILE A 308 14.36 10.93 4.87
CA ILE A 308 13.20 11.59 4.24
C ILE A 308 13.22 11.28 2.75
N GLU A 309 12.12 10.72 2.27
CA GLU A 309 11.91 10.34 0.89
C GLU A 309 10.76 11.14 0.28
N PHE A 310 10.93 11.49 -1.00
CA PHE A 310 9.91 12.18 -1.79
C PHE A 310 9.22 11.22 -2.73
N TYR A 311 7.91 11.09 -2.59
CA TYR A 311 7.05 10.19 -3.39
C TYR A 311 6.29 10.94 -4.51
N GLY A 312 6.71 12.15 -4.87
CA GLY A 312 5.99 12.95 -5.86
C GLY A 312 4.70 13.55 -5.30
N ASN A 313 4.09 14.47 -6.04
CA ASN A 313 2.76 15.05 -5.71
C ASN A 313 2.65 15.58 -4.27
N ASP A 314 3.72 16.22 -3.78
CA ASP A 314 3.84 16.74 -2.42
C ASP A 314 3.69 15.66 -1.32
N LYS A 315 3.94 14.40 -1.65
CA LYS A 315 3.96 13.27 -0.71
C LYS A 315 5.38 13.03 -0.23
N TYR A 316 5.53 12.93 1.07
CA TYR A 316 6.82 12.70 1.72
C TYR A 316 6.67 11.65 2.81
N VAL A 317 7.73 10.87 3.00
CA VAL A 317 7.83 9.86 4.03
C VAL A 317 9.09 10.13 4.83
N LEU A 318 8.97 10.28 6.15
CA LEU A 318 10.09 10.28 7.08
C LEU A 318 10.06 8.98 7.88
N ARG A 319 11.22 8.34 8.03
CA ARG A 319 11.40 7.21 8.94
C ARG A 319 12.40 7.58 10.02
N SER A 320 12.23 7.03 11.22
CA SER A 320 13.19 7.17 12.31
C SER A 320 13.03 6.03 13.32
N ALA A 321 14.06 5.82 14.15
CA ALA A 321 14.06 4.85 15.23
C ALA A 321 14.65 5.47 16.50
N PHE A 322 14.09 5.13 17.64
CA PHE A 322 14.48 5.58 18.97
C PHE A 322 14.62 4.38 19.91
N ASN A 323 15.47 4.50 20.92
CA ASN A 323 15.60 3.52 22.01
C ASN A 323 16.02 4.20 23.30
N ASP A 324 15.88 3.51 24.42
CA ASP A 324 16.33 3.99 25.73
C ASP A 324 17.31 3.02 26.42
N PHE A 325 18.10 2.25 25.65
CA PHE A 325 19.03 1.25 26.22
C PHE A 325 20.11 1.86 27.13
N ASP A 326 20.38 3.16 27.03
CA ASP A 326 21.30 3.89 27.93
C ASP A 326 20.61 4.40 29.22
N ASN A 327 19.32 4.13 29.40
CA ASN A 327 18.52 4.59 30.53
C ASN A 327 18.58 3.62 31.73
N TYR A 328 19.51 3.85 32.65
CA TYR A 328 19.66 3.01 33.86
C TYR A 328 18.57 3.21 34.93
N GLN A 329 17.53 4.02 34.66
CA GLN A 329 16.47 4.34 35.63
C GLN A 329 15.19 3.53 35.41
N VAL A 330 15.10 2.78 34.32
CA VAL A 330 13.94 1.94 33.96
C VAL A 330 14.29 0.46 34.09
N ASP A 331 13.27 -0.36 34.37
CA ASP A 331 13.40 -1.82 34.53
C ASP A 331 13.11 -2.60 33.22
N SER A 332 12.61 -1.90 32.20
CA SER A 332 12.38 -2.40 30.83
C SER A 332 12.88 -1.36 29.85
N HIS A 333 13.45 -1.82 28.74
CA HIS A 333 13.87 -0.97 27.64
C HIS A 333 12.97 -1.16 26.42
N GLU A 334 12.93 -0.13 25.59
CA GLU A 334 12.08 -0.09 24.42
C GLU A 334 12.83 0.34 23.16
N ILE A 335 12.40 -0.20 22.02
CA ILE A 335 12.72 0.36 20.70
C ILE A 335 11.42 0.87 20.07
N ASN A 336 11.43 2.12 19.64
CA ASN A 336 10.32 2.75 18.92
C ASN A 336 10.75 3.03 17.48
N TYR A 337 10.08 2.44 16.51
CA TYR A 337 10.30 2.71 15.08
C TYR A 337 9.09 3.44 14.52
N ILE A 338 9.31 4.55 13.81
CA ILE A 338 8.24 5.38 13.29
C ILE A 338 8.36 5.61 11.80
N THR A 339 7.20 5.77 11.16
CA THR A 339 7.08 6.30 9.81
C THR A 339 6.03 7.41 9.79
N PHE A 340 6.48 8.63 9.52
CA PHE A 340 5.61 9.77 9.25
C PHE A 340 5.40 9.91 7.75
N LEU A 341 4.15 9.91 7.32
CA LEU A 341 3.76 10.26 5.97
C LEU A 341 3.07 11.63 5.99
N THR A 342 3.33 12.47 5.01
CA THR A 342 2.58 13.72 4.87
C THR A 342 2.29 14.03 3.42
N ASN A 343 1.14 14.66 3.19
CA ASN A 343 0.91 15.50 2.04
C ASN A 343 0.61 16.94 2.53
N LYS A 344 0.19 17.85 1.65
CA LYS A 344 -0.12 19.24 2.03
C LYS A 344 -1.29 19.40 3.00
N ASP A 345 -2.14 18.38 3.12
CA ASP A 345 -3.41 18.45 3.85
C ASP A 345 -3.38 17.62 5.16
N ILE A 346 -2.75 16.45 5.13
CA ILE A 346 -2.71 15.48 6.24
C ILE A 346 -1.29 15.02 6.55
N TYR A 347 -1.05 14.64 7.80
CA TYR A 347 0.04 13.77 8.20
C TYR A 347 -0.52 12.48 8.80
N PHE A 348 0.22 11.40 8.66
CA PHE A 348 -0.08 10.07 9.18
C PHE A 348 1.18 9.53 9.86
N LEU A 349 1.03 8.91 11.02
CA LEU A 349 2.08 8.26 11.78
C LEU A 349 1.74 6.78 11.85
N ALA A 350 2.70 5.93 11.51
CA ALA A 350 2.76 4.54 11.96
C ALA A 350 3.90 4.43 12.97
N ALA A 351 3.63 3.86 14.14
CA ALA A 351 4.61 3.64 15.19
C ALA A 351 4.59 2.17 15.61
N GLY A 352 5.76 1.56 15.68
CA GLY A 352 5.95 0.21 16.21
C GLY A 352 6.81 0.27 17.46
N THR A 353 6.30 -0.27 18.55
CA THR A 353 6.97 -0.26 19.86
C THR A 353 7.33 -1.69 20.25
N LEU A 354 8.58 -1.87 20.67
CA LEU A 354 9.15 -3.14 21.11
C LEU A 354 9.52 -3.03 22.59
N ASP A 355 8.60 -3.37 23.49
CA ASP A 355 8.75 -3.33 24.96
C ASP A 355 8.98 -4.74 25.54
N ARG A 356 9.84 -5.52 24.88
CA ARG A 356 10.21 -6.87 25.34
C ARG A 356 11.47 -6.87 26.22
N PHE A 357 12.25 -5.79 26.24
CA PHE A 357 13.59 -5.78 26.83
C PHE A 357 13.59 -5.54 28.34
N ASP A 358 12.83 -6.36 29.07
CA ASP A 358 12.97 -6.51 30.51
C ASP A 358 14.35 -7.12 30.86
N ASP A 359 14.79 -6.93 32.12
CA ASP A 359 16.08 -7.44 32.62
C ASP A 359 16.31 -8.94 32.33
N GLU A 360 15.25 -9.77 32.35
CA GLU A 360 15.36 -11.20 32.12
C GLU A 360 15.61 -11.50 30.64
N PHE A 361 14.77 -10.93 29.77
CA PHE A 361 14.87 -11.10 28.32
C PHE A 361 16.16 -10.49 27.80
N TYR A 362 16.56 -9.31 28.25
CA TYR A 362 17.81 -8.67 27.85
C TYR A 362 19.02 -9.57 28.12
N GLN A 363 19.08 -10.22 29.29
CA GLN A 363 20.13 -11.19 29.59
C GLN A 363 20.08 -12.45 28.72
N LYS A 364 18.89 -12.93 28.34
CA LYS A 364 18.76 -14.06 27.39
C LYS A 364 19.23 -13.64 25.99
N PHE A 365 18.84 -12.44 25.56
CA PHE A 365 19.18 -11.84 24.29
C PHE A 365 20.71 -11.70 24.14
N GLU A 366 21.39 -11.10 25.12
CA GLU A 366 22.86 -10.96 25.12
C GLU A 366 23.59 -12.32 25.07
N ARG A 367 23.08 -13.32 25.80
CA ARG A 367 23.65 -14.69 25.79
C ARG A 367 23.40 -15.45 24.49
N SER A 368 22.44 -14.98 23.70
CA SER A 368 21.99 -15.60 22.45
C SER A 368 22.48 -14.85 21.20
N LEU A 369 23.29 -13.79 21.34
CA LEU A 369 23.92 -13.12 20.19
C LEU A 369 24.66 -14.12 19.29
N ASN A 370 24.71 -13.84 17.98
CA ASN A 370 25.30 -14.70 16.96
C ASN A 370 24.57 -16.03 16.77
N THR A 371 23.31 -16.14 17.22
CA THR A 371 22.47 -17.32 16.97
C THR A 371 21.96 -17.32 15.53
N ASP A 372 21.98 -18.50 14.90
CA ASP A 372 21.36 -18.74 13.61
C ASP A 372 19.97 -19.34 13.84
N CYS A 373 18.94 -18.49 13.75
CA CYS A 373 17.54 -18.82 13.99
C CYS A 373 16.95 -19.79 12.96
N ARG A 374 17.67 -20.04 11.86
CA ARG A 374 17.29 -21.03 10.85
C ARG A 374 17.66 -22.46 11.27
N GLN A 375 18.46 -22.63 12.33
CA GLN A 375 18.87 -23.94 12.80
C GLN A 375 17.72 -24.68 13.45
N GLN A 376 17.61 -25.98 13.14
CA GLN A 376 16.68 -26.86 13.83
C GLN A 376 17.28 -27.33 15.16
N ASN A 377 16.44 -27.43 16.20
CA ASN A 377 16.81 -27.90 17.54
C ASN A 377 17.74 -26.95 18.32
N LEU A 378 17.44 -25.66 18.30
CA LEU A 378 17.99 -24.72 19.27
C LEU A 378 17.60 -25.15 20.69
N ASP A 379 18.43 -24.79 21.67
CA ASP A 379 17.99 -24.91 23.06
C ASP A 379 16.84 -23.92 23.35
N PRO A 380 16.00 -24.19 24.36
CA PRO A 380 14.78 -23.42 24.58
C PRO A 380 14.99 -21.91 24.76
N GLU A 381 16.13 -21.48 25.32
CA GLU A 381 16.42 -20.05 25.53
C GLU A 381 16.69 -19.36 24.19
N ARG A 382 17.49 -19.99 23.32
CA ARG A 382 17.76 -19.47 21.98
C ARG A 382 16.54 -19.52 21.06
N ASP A 383 15.73 -20.56 21.20
CA ASP A 383 14.47 -20.71 20.47
C ASP A 383 13.49 -19.57 20.82
N GLU A 384 13.35 -19.28 22.12
CA GLU A 384 12.57 -18.13 22.63
C GLU A 384 13.10 -16.80 22.07
N VAL A 385 14.41 -16.54 22.17
CA VAL A 385 15.00 -15.30 21.64
C VAL A 385 14.83 -15.18 20.13
N CYS A 386 15.00 -16.26 19.38
CA CYS A 386 14.82 -16.24 17.93
C CYS A 386 13.37 -15.91 17.54
N PHE A 387 12.39 -16.49 18.22
CA PHE A 387 10.98 -16.14 18.01
C PHE A 387 10.73 -14.64 18.24
N GLU A 388 11.22 -14.09 19.36
CA GLU A 388 11.03 -12.67 19.69
C GLU A 388 11.75 -11.76 18.68
N VAL A 389 12.95 -12.11 18.21
CA VAL A 389 13.66 -11.37 17.15
C VAL A 389 12.89 -11.39 15.82
N GLU A 390 12.28 -12.53 15.46
CA GLU A 390 11.45 -12.63 14.26
C GLU A 390 10.22 -11.71 14.35
N GLU A 391 9.51 -11.73 15.48
CA GLU A 391 8.37 -10.84 15.76
C GLU A 391 8.76 -9.36 15.70
N MET A 392 9.85 -8.98 16.37
CA MET A 392 10.40 -7.62 16.34
C MET A 392 10.75 -7.18 14.91
N LEU A 393 11.41 -8.03 14.12
CA LEU A 393 11.73 -7.72 12.73
C LEU A 393 10.48 -7.54 11.87
N MET A 394 9.45 -8.37 12.07
CA MET A 394 8.17 -8.20 11.37
C MET A 394 7.51 -6.87 11.72
N ILE A 395 7.49 -6.45 12.99
CA ILE A 395 6.94 -5.17 13.42
C ILE A 395 7.67 -3.99 12.76
N LEU A 396 9.00 -3.95 12.88
CA LEU A 396 9.81 -2.88 12.32
C LEU A 396 9.64 -2.79 10.80
N THR A 397 9.62 -3.94 10.13
CA THR A 397 9.37 -4.04 8.69
C THR A 397 7.99 -3.53 8.32
N SER A 398 6.98 -3.88 9.11
CA SER A 398 5.59 -3.47 8.89
C SER A 398 5.40 -1.96 8.94
N VAL A 399 6.02 -1.31 9.93
CA VAL A 399 5.99 0.15 10.07
C VAL A 399 6.76 0.79 8.92
N HIS A 400 7.95 0.28 8.58
CA HIS A 400 8.75 0.79 7.47
C HIS A 400 8.02 0.73 6.11
N LEU A 401 7.28 -0.35 5.86
CA LEU A 401 6.48 -0.57 4.66
C LEU A 401 5.17 0.22 4.64
N THR A 402 4.79 0.87 5.74
CA THR A 402 3.64 1.78 5.74
C THR A 402 4.03 3.03 4.95
N THR A 403 3.40 3.23 3.79
CA THR A 403 3.83 4.21 2.79
C THR A 403 2.63 4.75 1.98
N PHE A 404 2.88 5.57 0.96
CA PHE A 404 1.88 5.90 -0.05
C PHE A 404 1.93 4.91 -1.21
N ALA A 405 0.78 4.70 -1.86
CA ALA A 405 0.74 4.06 -3.17
C ALA A 405 1.59 4.85 -4.18
N ASN A 406 2.74 4.24 -4.55
CA ASN A 406 3.89 4.61 -5.37
C ASN A 406 4.39 6.08 -5.40
N PRO A 407 5.72 6.25 -5.51
CA PRO A 407 6.35 7.49 -5.92
C PRO A 407 6.12 7.75 -7.41
N VAL A 408 5.92 9.01 -7.78
CA VAL A 408 6.05 9.44 -9.17
C VAL A 408 7.55 9.38 -9.53
N GLN A 409 7.96 8.37 -10.31
CA GLN A 409 9.29 8.35 -10.95
C GLN A 409 9.43 9.45 -12.00
#